data_AF-A0A5C7LUP6-F1
#
_entry.id   AF-A0A5C7LUP6-F1
#
_cell.length_a   1.000
_cell.length_b   1.000
_cell.length_c   1.000
_cell.angle_alpha   90.00
_cell.angle_beta   90.00
_cell.angle_gamma   90.00
#
_symmetry.space_group_name_H-M   'P 1'
#
loop_
_entity.id
_entity.type
_entity.pdbx_description
1 polymer ?
#
loop_
_entity_poly.entity_id
_entity_poly.type
_entity_poly.pdbx_seq_one_letter_code
_entity_poly.pdbx_strand_id
1 'polypeptide(L)'
;MKRTYTADDLFIGKYPTGLVYANKRVEVAGDYKRLAYLNYRTLALEVDKGCPKELLALIQADHERMLALKHTLYSIAGNMQIVLGDADLTRAQRDDIYVAAVRQQKTA
;
A
#
# COMPACT_ATOMS: atom_id res chain seq x y z
N MET A 1 17.09 -6.33 26.45
CA MET A 1 17.60 -6.15 25.06
C MET A 1 16.54 -5.44 24.23
N LYS A 2 16.88 -4.30 23.60
CA LYS A 2 16.01 -3.74 22.55
C LYS A 2 16.13 -4.63 21.32
N ARG A 3 15.01 -5.17 20.83
CA ARG A 3 15.00 -5.90 19.56
C ARG A 3 15.18 -4.89 18.43
N THR A 4 16.21 -5.08 17.62
CA THR A 4 16.35 -4.37 16.35
C THR A 4 15.58 -5.15 15.29
N TYR A 5 14.85 -4.43 14.43
CA TYR A 5 14.12 -4.98 13.30
C TYR A 5 14.75 -4.54 11.98
N THR A 6 14.67 -5.38 10.95
CA THR A 6 15.17 -5.09 9.60
C THR A 6 14.04 -5.18 8.58
N ALA A 7 14.33 -4.88 7.31
CA ALA A 7 13.35 -4.99 6.23
C ALA A 7 12.81 -6.42 6.07
N ASP A 8 13.61 -7.44 6.33
CA ASP A 8 13.20 -8.85 6.25
C ASP A 8 12.12 -9.23 7.27
N ASP A 9 11.96 -8.42 8.33
CA ASP A 9 10.94 -8.60 9.35
C ASP A 9 9.59 -7.98 8.96
N LEU A 10 9.56 -7.13 7.92
CA LEU A 10 8.35 -6.50 7.42
C LEU A 10 7.72 -7.36 6.33
N PHE A 11 6.48 -7.76 6.56
CA PHE A 11 5.60 -8.28 5.52
C PHE A 11 4.72 -7.15 4.98
N ILE A 12 4.59 -7.06 3.66
CA ILE A 12 3.67 -6.15 2.97
C ILE A 12 2.72 -6.98 2.12
N GLY A 13 1.48 -7.12 2.57
CA GLY A 13 0.44 -7.81 1.83
C GLY A 13 -0.37 -6.85 0.97
N LYS A 14 -0.59 -7.22 -0.30
CA LYS A 14 -1.49 -6.51 -1.22
C LYS A 14 -2.89 -7.11 -1.12
N TYR A 15 -3.84 -6.34 -0.62
CA TYR A 15 -5.24 -6.73 -0.49
C TYR A 15 -6.12 -5.87 -1.41
N PRO A 16 -7.38 -6.27 -1.69
CA PRO A 16 -8.24 -5.54 -2.63
C PRO A 16 -8.43 -4.05 -2.33
N THR A 17 -8.38 -3.65 -1.06
CA THR A 17 -8.65 -2.28 -0.62
C THR A 17 -7.40 -1.48 -0.23
N GLY A 18 -6.25 -2.14 -0.06
CA GLY A 18 -5.07 -1.48 0.47
C GLY A 18 -3.87 -2.39 0.69
N LEU A 19 -2.80 -1.81 1.23
CA LEU A 19 -1.64 -2.53 1.72
C LEU A 19 -1.79 -2.78 3.22
N VAL A 20 -1.47 -4.00 3.65
CA VAL A 20 -1.32 -4.34 5.06
C VAL A 20 0.14 -4.57 5.35
N TYR A 21 0.63 -3.91 6.39
CA TYR A 21 2.00 -4.04 6.88
C TYR A 21 1.98 -4.87 8.15
N ALA A 22 2.81 -5.90 8.26
CA ALA A 22 2.84 -6.79 9.41
C ALA A 22 4.28 -7.17 9.83
N ASN A 23 4.45 -7.47 11.12
CA ASN A 23 5.70 -7.93 11.68
C ASN A 23 5.77 -9.46 11.64
N LYS A 24 6.67 -10.01 10.83
CA LYS A 24 6.87 -11.45 10.68
C LYS A 24 7.38 -12.15 11.94
N ARG A 25 8.01 -11.41 12.87
CA ARG A 25 8.61 -11.97 14.08
C ARG A 25 7.63 -12.11 15.24
N VAL A 26 6.41 -11.61 15.08
CA VAL A 26 5.39 -11.64 16.13
C VAL A 26 4.13 -12.23 15.54
N GLU A 27 3.70 -13.36 16.07
CA GLU A 27 2.43 -13.98 15.70
C GLU A 27 1.33 -13.55 16.68
N VAL A 28 0.15 -13.25 16.15
CA VAL A 28 -1.06 -12.97 16.92
C VAL A 28 -2.22 -13.71 16.25
N ALA A 29 -2.86 -14.63 16.99
CA ALA A 29 -3.98 -15.43 16.49
C ALA A 29 -3.68 -16.22 15.19
N GLY A 30 -2.45 -16.74 15.05
CA GLY A 30 -2.05 -17.54 13.88
C GLY A 30 -1.62 -16.72 12.65
N ASP A 31 -1.51 -15.40 12.75
CA ASP A 31 -1.06 -14.52 11.67
C ASP A 31 0.05 -13.57 12.13
N TYR A 32 0.80 -12.99 11.19
CA TYR A 32 1.78 -11.95 11.48
C TYR A 32 1.10 -10.74 12.11
N LYS A 33 1.71 -10.18 13.15
CA LYS A 33 1.16 -9.03 13.87
C LYS A 33 1.06 -7.83 12.94
N ARG A 34 -0.16 -7.39 12.63
CA ARG A 34 -0.41 -6.16 11.88
C ARG A 34 0.23 -4.94 12.56
N LEU A 35 0.81 -4.09 11.74
CA LEU A 35 1.49 -2.85 12.13
C LEU A 35 0.82 -1.62 11.54
N ALA A 36 0.31 -1.71 10.32
CA ALA A 36 -0.37 -0.60 9.66
C ALA A 36 -1.25 -1.08 8.50
N TYR A 37 -2.12 -0.18 8.04
CA TYR A 37 -2.93 -0.33 6.84
C TYR A 37 -2.88 0.95 6.01
N LEU A 38 -2.61 0.83 4.72
CA LEU A 38 -2.70 1.93 3.75
C LEU A 38 -3.90 1.70 2.84
N ASN A 39 -4.87 2.61 2.87
CA ASN A 39 -6.04 2.55 2.00
C ASN A 39 -5.71 3.06 0.59
N TYR A 40 -6.03 2.30 -0.47
CA TYR A 40 -5.70 2.74 -1.83
C TYR A 40 -6.50 3.94 -2.31
N ARG A 41 -7.75 4.09 -1.87
CA ARG A 41 -8.65 5.15 -2.32
C ARG A 41 -8.28 6.51 -1.75
N THR A 42 -7.86 6.56 -0.48
CA THR A 42 -7.49 7.82 0.18
C THR A 42 -5.98 8.03 0.29
N LEU A 43 -5.19 6.96 0.17
CA LEU A 43 -3.76 6.92 0.52
C LEU A 43 -3.50 7.32 1.99
N ALA A 44 -4.51 7.19 2.85
CA ALA A 44 -4.34 7.36 4.29
C ALA A 44 -3.62 6.14 4.88
N LEU A 45 -2.62 6.39 5.71
CA LEU A 45 -1.87 5.39 6.45
C LEU A 45 -2.34 5.36 7.92
N GLU A 46 -2.90 4.24 8.33
CA GLU A 46 -3.31 3.97 9.71
C GLU A 46 -2.28 3.07 10.37
N VAL A 47 -1.58 3.57 11.41
CA VAL A 47 -0.54 2.83 12.12
C VAL A 47 -1.09 2.28 13.44
N ASP A 48 -0.95 0.97 13.65
CA ASP A 48 -1.36 0.30 14.87
C ASP A 48 -0.44 0.65 16.05
N LYS A 49 -1.03 0.64 17.25
CA LYS A 49 -0.29 0.95 18.48
C LYS A 49 0.87 -0.03 18.69
N GLY A 50 2.03 0.51 19.01
CA GLY A 50 3.23 -0.28 19.29
C GLY A 50 3.98 -0.76 18.05
N CYS A 51 3.81 -0.11 16.91
CA CYS A 51 4.68 -0.31 15.75
C CYS A 51 6.14 0.02 16.11
N PRO A 52 7.10 -0.91 15.92
CA PRO A 52 8.52 -0.63 16.13
C PRO A 52 9.00 0.51 15.23
N LYS A 53 9.90 1.35 15.73
CA LYS A 53 10.35 2.57 15.02
C LYS A 53 11.06 2.25 13.70
N GLU A 54 11.83 1.18 13.69
CA GLU A 54 12.58 0.70 12.52
C GLU A 54 11.62 0.27 11.41
N LEU A 55 10.57 -0.48 11.75
CA LEU A 55 9.55 -0.90 10.79
C LEU A 55 8.66 0.27 10.36
N LEU A 56 8.35 1.19 11.28
CA LEU A 56 7.58 2.39 10.96
C LEU A 56 8.29 3.25 9.90
N ALA A 57 9.61 3.42 10.00
CA ALA A 57 10.38 4.17 9.00
C ALA A 57 10.28 3.55 7.60
N LEU A 58 10.30 2.21 7.50
CA LEU A 58 10.12 1.51 6.24
C LEU A 58 8.70 1.66 5.69
N ILE A 59 7.70 1.59 6.55
CA ILE A 59 6.29 1.79 6.19
C ILE A 59 6.07 3.22 5.67
N GLN A 60 6.68 4.22 6.32
CA GLN A 60 6.59 5.63 5.90
C GLN A 60 7.26 5.87 4.54
N ALA A 61 8.43 5.27 4.29
CA ALA A 61 9.08 5.35 2.99
C ALA A 61 8.22 4.73 1.87
N ASP A 62 7.57 3.60 2.13
CA ASP A 62 6.61 3.01 1.18
C ASP A 62 5.36 3.87 1.00
N HIS A 63 4.87 4.52 2.07
CA HIS A 63 3.74 5.45 2.01
C HIS A 63 4.05 6.66 1.11
N GLU A 64 5.23 7.26 1.23
CA GLU A 64 5.70 8.34 0.35
C GLU A 64 5.76 7.88 -1.12
N ARG A 65 6.28 6.67 -1.35
CA ARG A 65 6.29 6.07 -2.70
C ARG A 65 4.87 5.90 -3.25
N MET A 66 3.91 5.47 -2.43
CA MET A 66 2.52 5.30 -2.84
C MET A 66 1.82 6.64 -3.08
N LEU A 67 2.14 7.69 -2.30
CA LEU A 67 1.67 9.05 -2.53
C LEU A 67 2.18 9.62 -3.86
N ALA A 68 3.43 9.35 -4.23
CA ALA A 68 3.98 9.75 -5.52
C ALA A 68 3.27 9.09 -6.72
N LEU A 69 2.58 7.96 -6.49
CA LEU A 69 1.78 7.25 -7.48
C LEU A 69 0.29 7.67 -7.47
N LYS A 70 -0.08 8.71 -6.71
CA LYS A 70 -1.46 9.19 -6.67
C LYS A 70 -1.95 9.52 -8.08
N HIS A 71 -3.21 9.16 -8.37
CA HIS A 71 -3.86 9.34 -9.66
C HIS A 71 -3.22 8.56 -10.81
N THR A 72 -2.57 7.44 -10.51
CA THR A 72 -2.04 6.50 -11.51
C THR A 72 -2.73 5.13 -11.42
N LEU A 73 -2.66 4.38 -12.52
CA LEU A 73 -3.18 3.01 -12.58
C LEU A 73 -2.18 2.04 -11.91
N TYR A 74 -2.64 1.35 -10.87
CA TYR A 74 -1.83 0.47 -10.03
C TYR A 74 -2.34 -0.96 -10.06
N SER A 75 -1.44 -1.94 -10.20
CA SER A 75 -1.77 -3.37 -10.20
C SER A 75 -1.78 -3.94 -8.78
N ILE A 76 -2.88 -4.59 -8.41
CA ILE A 76 -3.06 -5.19 -7.09
C ILE A 76 -2.82 -6.70 -7.10
N ALA A 77 -3.48 -7.43 -8.00
CA ALA A 77 -3.34 -8.89 -8.14
C ALA A 77 -3.87 -9.38 -9.50
N GLY A 78 -3.14 -10.29 -10.15
CA GLY A 78 -3.49 -10.80 -11.47
C GLY A 78 -3.66 -9.66 -12.49
N ASN A 79 -4.84 -9.59 -13.10
CA ASN A 79 -5.24 -8.53 -14.03
C ASN A 79 -6.03 -7.39 -13.36
N MET A 80 -6.17 -7.37 -12.04
CA MET A 80 -6.90 -6.33 -11.33
C MET A 80 -6.03 -5.07 -11.15
N GLN A 81 -6.56 -3.95 -11.60
CA GLN A 81 -5.94 -2.63 -11.49
C GLN A 81 -6.92 -1.61 -10.93
N ILE A 82 -6.40 -0.60 -10.24
CA ILE A 82 -7.16 0.49 -9.64
C ILE A 82 -6.47 1.83 -9.89
N VAL A 83 -7.21 2.92 -9.84
CA VAL A 83 -6.61 4.26 -9.76
C VAL A 83 -6.31 4.55 -8.28
N LEU A 84 -5.06 4.86 -7.97
CA LEU A 84 -4.66 5.20 -6.59
C LEU A 84 -5.11 6.60 -6.20
N GLY A 85 -5.50 6.77 -4.93
CA GLY A 85 -5.86 8.06 -4.35
C GLY A 85 -7.05 8.71 -5.04
N ASP A 86 -8.06 7.92 -5.42
CA ASP A 86 -9.18 8.36 -6.25
C ASP A 86 -10.36 8.99 -5.47
N ALA A 87 -10.22 9.17 -4.16
CA ALA A 87 -11.27 9.74 -3.31
C ALA A 87 -11.67 11.18 -3.68
N ASP A 88 -10.74 11.95 -4.25
CA ASP A 88 -10.94 13.34 -4.71
C ASP A 88 -11.25 13.44 -6.21
N LEU A 89 -11.40 12.30 -6.90
CA LEU A 89 -11.71 12.26 -8.32
C LEU A 89 -13.19 11.98 -8.60
N THR A 90 -13.71 12.65 -9.62
CA THR A 90 -14.97 12.27 -10.25
C THR A 90 -14.81 10.97 -11.04
N ARG A 91 -15.92 10.31 -11.37
CA ARG A 91 -15.90 9.11 -12.20
C ARG A 91 -15.23 9.35 -13.56
N ALA A 92 -15.55 10.45 -14.23
CA ALA A 92 -14.99 10.79 -15.54
C ALA A 92 -13.45 10.91 -15.49
N GLN A 93 -12.92 11.62 -14.49
CA GLN A 93 -11.47 11.76 -14.31
C GLN A 93 -10.77 10.41 -14.09
N ARG A 94 -11.39 9.49 -13.35
CA ARG A 94 -10.84 8.14 -13.16
C ARG A 94 -10.85 7.33 -14.44
N ASP A 95 -11.94 7.40 -15.19
CA ASP A 95 -12.09 6.68 -16.45
C ASP A 95 -11.04 7.19 -17.47
N ASP A 96 -10.78 8.50 -17.51
CA ASP A 96 -9.74 9.10 -18.36
C ASP A 96 -8.34 8.59 -18.00
N ILE A 97 -7.99 8.56 -16.70
CA ILE A 97 -6.72 8.01 -16.22
C ILE A 97 -6.57 6.54 -16.64
N TYR A 98 -7.62 5.74 -16.42
CA TYR A 98 -7.62 4.33 -16.78
C TYR A 98 -7.39 4.13 -18.28
N VAL A 99 -8.14 4.84 -19.13
CA VAL A 99 -8.02 4.72 -20.59
C VAL A 99 -6.64 5.17 -21.07
N ALA A 100 -6.11 6.27 -20.53
CA ALA A 100 -4.78 6.76 -20.87
C ALA A 100 -3.70 5.72 -20.54
N ALA A 101 -3.73 5.14 -19.34
CA ALA A 101 -2.77 4.14 -18.91
C ALA A 101 -2.85 2.84 -19.74
N VAL A 102 -4.07 2.36 -20.04
CA VAL A 102 -4.25 1.16 -20.87
C VAL A 102 -3.76 1.37 -22.30
N ARG A 103 -3.92 2.58 -22.86
CA ARG A 103 -3.38 2.91 -24.20
C ARG A 103 -1.85 2.89 -24.21
N GLN A 104 -1.21 3.42 -23.18
CA GLN A 104 0.25 3.38 -23.04
C GLN A 104 0.77 1.94 -22.92
N GLN A 105 0.08 1.06 -22.19
CA GLN A 105 0.48 -0.34 -22.04
C GLN A 105 0.38 -1.15 -23.34
N LYS A 106 -0.46 -0.74 -24.30
CA LYS A 106 -0.60 -1.40 -25.61
C LYS A 106 0.42 -0.95 -26.65
N THR A 107 1.15 0.13 -26.39
CA THR A 107 2.13 0.72 -27.31
C THR A 107 3.57 0.43 -26.92
N ALA A 108 3.78 -0.22 -25.78
CA ALA A 108 5.06 -0.74 -25.30
C ALA A 108 5.17 -2.24 -25.61
#